data_AF-Q9XVS6-F1
#
_entry.id   AF-Q9XVS6-F1
#
_cell.length_a   1.000
_cell.length_b   1.000
_cell.length_c   1.000
_cell.angle_alpha   90.00
_cell.angle_beta   90.00
_cell.angle_gamma   90.00
#
_symmetry.space_group_name_H-M   'P 1'
#
loop_
_entity.id
_entity.type
_entity.pdbx_description
1 polymer ?
#
loop_
_entity_poly.entity_id
_entity_poly.type
_entity_poly.pdbx_seq_one_letter_code
_entity_poly.pdbx_strand_id
1 'polypeptide(L)'
;MTEKKQFIATEPSDKIQFLSDPREEQKTILKITNQSEMKQAFKVKCTRNDLFRIKPSTGILDYNQTLTVILVYRGGQETVPIDRQHFGVYHIPAPENCTCEGAWAEHYGPPQGEHKLRVVWN
;
A
#
# COMPACT_ATOMS: atom_id res chain seq x y z
N MET A 1 -10.86 -22.87 -2.19
CA MET A 1 -10.10 -21.66 -2.55
C MET A 1 -10.71 -20.52 -1.78
N THR A 2 -9.99 -19.85 -0.89
CA THR A 2 -10.53 -18.69 -0.17
C THR A 2 -10.58 -17.54 -1.17
N GLU A 3 -11.77 -17.12 -1.60
CA GLU A 3 -11.92 -15.92 -2.40
C GLU A 3 -11.33 -14.74 -1.60
N LYS A 4 -10.27 -14.13 -2.14
CA LYS A 4 -9.73 -12.89 -1.59
C LYS A 4 -10.81 -11.81 -1.76
N LYS A 5 -11.49 -11.44 -0.67
CA LYS A 5 -12.43 -10.33 -0.68
C LYS A 5 -11.65 -9.04 -0.56
N GLN A 6 -11.70 -8.23 -1.62
CA GLN A 6 -11.05 -6.93 -1.62
C GLN A 6 -11.93 -5.92 -0.90
N PHE A 7 -11.56 -5.58 0.34
CA PHE A 7 -12.30 -4.61 1.15
C PHE A 7 -11.67 -3.22 1.18
N ILE A 8 -10.40 -3.10 0.78
CA ILE A 8 -9.75 -1.80 0.62
C ILE A 8 -9.71 -1.43 -0.86
N ALA A 9 -10.42 -0.36 -1.22
CA ALA A 9 -10.27 0.26 -2.54
C ALA A 9 -9.03 1.17 -2.58
N THR A 10 -8.45 1.32 -3.76
CA THR A 10 -7.26 2.12 -4.03
C THR A 10 -7.55 3.14 -5.13
N GLU A 11 -7.10 4.37 -4.93
CA GLU A 11 -7.11 5.43 -5.95
C GLU A 11 -5.69 6.04 -6.03
N PRO A 12 -4.96 5.85 -7.15
CA PRO A 12 -5.33 5.08 -8.34
C PRO A 12 -5.44 3.57 -8.06
N SER A 13 -6.14 2.82 -8.93
CA SER A 13 -6.38 1.38 -8.77
C SER A 13 -5.37 0.47 -9.48
N ASP A 14 -4.89 0.85 -10.68
CA ASP A 14 -3.96 0.01 -11.46
C ASP A 14 -2.48 0.35 -11.20
N LYS A 15 -2.12 1.63 -11.27
CA LYS A 15 -0.73 2.06 -11.41
C LYS A 15 -0.38 3.28 -10.58
N ILE A 16 0.84 3.28 -10.05
CA ILE A 16 1.48 4.42 -9.41
C ILE A 16 2.43 5.08 -10.42
N GLN A 17 2.26 6.38 -10.62
CA GLN A 17 3.07 7.16 -11.54
C GLN A 17 4.14 7.95 -10.79
N PHE A 18 5.38 7.80 -11.26
CA PHE A 18 6.50 8.70 -10.97
C PHE A 18 6.99 9.30 -12.29
N LEU A 19 7.65 10.45 -12.21
CA LEU A 19 8.35 11.09 -13.30
C LEU A 19 9.53 10.23 -13.77
N SER A 20 9.82 10.29 -15.07
CA SER A 20 10.97 9.61 -15.69
C SER A 20 12.34 10.16 -15.27
N ASP A 21 12.41 11.20 -14.43
CA ASP A 21 13.67 11.72 -13.87
C ASP A 21 14.10 10.90 -12.63
N PRO A 22 15.16 10.08 -12.73
CA PRO A 22 15.60 9.21 -11.65
C PRO A 22 16.40 9.93 -10.55
N ARG A 23 16.75 11.21 -10.73
CA ARG A 23 17.73 11.90 -9.89
C ARG A 23 17.08 12.58 -8.69
N GLU A 24 15.88 13.10 -8.85
CA GLU A 24 15.21 13.86 -7.80
C GLU A 24 14.30 12.99 -6.91
N GLU A 25 14.12 13.39 -5.65
CA GLU A 25 13.10 12.78 -4.80
C GLU A 25 11.72 13.16 -5.34
N GLN A 26 10.86 12.16 -5.52
CA GLN A 26 9.51 12.36 -6.03
C GLN A 26 8.47 11.81 -5.07
N LYS A 27 7.32 12.47 -5.00
CA LYS A 27 6.20 12.07 -4.15
C LYS A 27 4.95 11.93 -4.98
N THR A 28 4.21 10.87 -4.71
CA THR A 28 2.87 10.64 -5.24
C THR A 28 1.97 10.15 -4.12
N ILE A 29 0.67 10.19 -4.36
CA ILE A 29 -0.35 9.83 -3.38
C ILE A 29 -1.09 8.58 -3.83
N LEU A 30 -1.41 7.75 -2.85
CA LEU A 30 -2.32 6.62 -2.98
C LEU A 30 -3.40 6.79 -1.90
N LYS A 31 -4.64 7.01 -2.31
CA LYS A 31 -5.75 6.96 -1.35
C LYS A 31 -6.17 5.51 -1.19
N ILE A 32 -6.39 5.11 0.06
CA ILE A 32 -6.95 3.80 0.41
C ILE A 32 -8.24 4.02 1.19
N THR A 33 -9.29 3.29 0.83
CA THR A 33 -10.62 3.43 1.45
C THR A 33 -11.11 2.07 1.90
N ASN A 34 -11.46 1.94 3.18
CA ASN A 34 -12.11 0.74 3.70
C ASN A 34 -13.59 0.72 3.30
N GLN A 35 -13.99 -0.22 2.46
CA GLN A 35 -15.37 -0.44 2.00
C GLN A 35 -16.07 -1.57 2.73
N SER A 36 -15.51 -2.08 3.83
CA SER A 36 -16.15 -3.09 4.66
C SER A 36 -16.90 -2.50 5.85
N GLU A 37 -17.79 -3.32 6.41
CA GLU A 37 -18.54 -3.03 7.63
C GLU A 37 -17.74 -3.31 8.92
N MET A 38 -16.42 -3.49 8.81
CA MET A 38 -15.54 -3.70 9.96
C MET A 38 -14.23 -2.92 9.81
N LYS A 39 -13.51 -2.71 10.92
CA LYS A 39 -12.19 -2.11 10.86
C LYS A 39 -11.22 -3.03 10.12
N GLN A 40 -10.33 -2.44 9.33
CA GLN A 40 -9.31 -3.17 8.58
C GLN A 40 -7.93 -2.69 9.01
N ALA A 41 -7.05 -3.60 9.43
CA ALA A 41 -5.63 -3.29 9.53
C ALA A 41 -5.03 -3.40 8.13
N PHE A 42 -4.33 -2.36 7.69
CA PHE A 42 -3.68 -2.33 6.38
C PHE A 42 -2.15 -2.37 6.52
N LYS A 43 -1.51 -2.84 5.46
CA LYS A 43 -0.06 -2.79 5.27
C LYS A 43 0.25 -2.51 3.81
N VAL A 44 1.02 -1.46 3.56
CA VAL A 44 1.52 -1.10 2.24
C VAL A 44 2.99 -1.48 2.17
N LYS A 45 3.36 -2.28 1.16
CA LYS A 45 4.73 -2.71 0.88
C LYS A 45 5.12 -2.31 -0.54
N CYS A 46 6.42 -2.39 -0.83
CA CYS A 46 6.95 -2.22 -2.17
C CYS A 46 8.02 -3.26 -2.49
N THR A 47 8.34 -3.41 -3.77
CA THR A 47 9.38 -4.34 -4.24
C THR A 47 10.79 -3.94 -3.78
N ARG A 48 11.08 -2.64 -3.70
CA ARG A 48 12.42 -2.09 -3.43
C ARG A 48 12.38 -1.01 -2.34
N ASN A 49 12.56 -1.42 -1.08
CA ASN A 49 12.55 -0.51 0.08
C ASN A 49 13.77 0.43 0.12
N ASP A 50 14.82 0.11 -0.64
CA ASP A 50 15.99 0.96 -0.86
C ASP A 50 15.65 2.16 -1.77
N LEU A 51 14.75 1.98 -2.75
CA LEU A 51 14.34 3.02 -3.70
C LEU A 51 13.09 3.79 -3.27
N PHE A 52 12.16 3.09 -2.62
CA PHE A 52 10.86 3.65 -2.25
C PHE A 52 10.71 3.79 -0.75
N ARG A 53 9.93 4.79 -0.34
CA ARG A 53 9.48 4.98 1.05
C ARG A 53 7.97 5.18 1.05
N ILE A 54 7.32 4.66 2.07
CA ILE A 54 5.86 4.67 2.20
C ILE A 54 5.49 5.31 3.54
N LYS A 55 4.52 6.22 3.54
CA LYS A 55 4.05 6.89 4.76
C LYS A 55 2.54 7.16 4.75
N PRO A 56 1.76 6.60 5.69
CA PRO A 56 2.12 5.51 6.60
C PRO A 56 2.22 4.16 5.85
N SER A 57 3.10 3.26 6.29
CA SER A 57 3.21 1.91 5.73
C SER A 57 2.23 0.91 6.35
N THR A 58 1.70 1.20 7.53
CA THR A 58 0.71 0.40 8.25
C THR A 58 -0.26 1.29 9.02
N GLY A 59 -1.42 0.75 9.37
CA GLY A 59 -2.39 1.42 10.23
C GLY A 59 -3.71 0.66 10.29
N ILE A 60 -4.70 1.27 10.93
CA ILE A 60 -6.08 0.78 10.97
C ILE A 60 -6.96 1.78 10.22
N LEU A 61 -7.86 1.27 9.38
CA LEU A 61 -8.94 2.02 8.78
C LEU A 61 -10.26 1.65 9.45
N ASP A 62 -10.96 2.65 9.98
CA ASP A 62 -12.35 2.53 10.38
C ASP A 62 -13.27 2.33 9.16
N TYR A 63 -14.54 2.01 9.42
CA TYR A 63 -15.60 1.85 8.43
C TYR A 63 -15.68 3.09 7.53
N ASN A 64 -15.68 2.91 6.21
CA ASN A 64 -15.73 3.99 5.21
C ASN A 64 -14.60 5.04 5.33
N GLN A 65 -13.57 4.77 6.14
CA GLN A 65 -12.46 5.70 6.29
C GLN A 65 -11.58 5.67 5.05
N THR A 66 -11.22 6.87 4.58
CA THR A 66 -10.20 7.07 3.55
C THR A 66 -8.94 7.63 4.19
N LEU A 67 -7.80 7.05 3.84
CA LEU A 67 -6.48 7.52 4.25
C LEU A 67 -5.63 7.80 3.02
N THR A 68 -4.85 8.87 3.08
CA THR A 68 -3.84 9.17 2.06
C THR A 68 -2.49 8.59 2.47
N VAL A 69 -1.96 7.70 1.64
CA VAL A 69 -0.61 7.15 1.75
C VAL A 69 0.31 7.88 0.78
N ILE A 70 1.39 8.44 1.30
CA ILE A 70 2.44 9.09 0.52
C ILE A 70 3.44 8.02 0.08
N LEU A 71 3.61 7.89 -1.23
CA LEU A 71 4.61 7.02 -1.84
C LEU A 71 5.73 7.91 -2.35
N VAL A 72 6.95 7.64 -1.90
CA VAL A 72 8.14 8.42 -2.21
C VAL A 72 9.09 7.56 -3.00
N TYR A 73 9.56 8.06 -4.13
CA TYR A 73 10.75 7.56 -4.81
C TYR A 73 11.93 8.45 -4.40
N ARG A 74 12.99 7.86 -3.83
CA ARG A 74 14.07 8.61 -3.19
C ARG A 74 14.98 9.36 -4.17
N GLY A 75 14.94 9.01 -5.45
CA GLY A 75 15.85 9.57 -6.46
C GLY A 75 17.29 9.09 -6.29
N GLY A 76 18.23 9.89 -6.79
CA GLY A 76 19.67 9.62 -6.74
C GLY A 76 20.14 8.46 -7.63
N GLN A 77 19.30 7.98 -8.54
CA GLN A 77 19.69 6.95 -9.50
C GLN A 77 20.13 7.60 -10.83
N GLU A 78 21.02 6.96 -11.57
CA GLU A 78 21.39 7.41 -12.92
C GLU A 78 20.28 7.17 -13.93
N THR A 79 19.55 6.07 -13.76
CA THR A 79 18.44 5.63 -14.62
C THR A 79 17.30 5.10 -13.76
N VAL A 80 16.08 5.12 -14.30
CA VAL A 80 14.93 4.49 -13.64
C VAL A 80 15.15 2.97 -13.57
N PRO A 81 14.67 2.27 -12.52
CA PRO A 81 14.75 0.82 -12.41
C PRO A 81 14.20 0.09 -13.64
N ILE A 82 15.03 -0.77 -14.23
CA ILE A 82 14.67 -1.60 -15.39
C ILE A 82 13.61 -2.65 -14.99
N ASP A 83 13.75 -3.22 -13.79
CA ASP A 83 12.83 -4.22 -13.27
C ASP A 83 11.46 -3.62 -12.92
N ARG A 84 10.39 -4.40 -13.14
CA ARG A 84 9.03 -4.01 -12.81
C ARG A 84 8.83 -3.83 -11.30
N GLN A 85 8.65 -2.59 -10.86
CA GLN A 85 8.39 -2.25 -9.46
C GLN A 85 6.89 -2.26 -9.16
N HIS A 86 6.52 -2.62 -7.94
CA HIS A 86 5.12 -2.63 -7.50
C HIS A 86 4.99 -2.12 -6.07
N PHE A 87 3.82 -1.58 -5.77
CA PHE A 87 3.30 -1.41 -4.42
C PHE A 87 2.20 -2.44 -4.18
N GLY A 88 2.15 -2.99 -2.96
CA GLY A 88 1.11 -3.93 -2.53
C GLY A 88 0.40 -3.37 -1.32
N VAL A 89 -0.93 -3.27 -1.38
CA VAL A 89 -1.81 -2.94 -0.26
C VAL A 89 -2.45 -4.23 0.23
N TYR A 90 -2.12 -4.62 1.45
CA TYR A 90 -2.64 -5.82 2.10
C TYR A 90 -3.56 -5.42 3.24
N HIS A 91 -4.59 -6.22 3.52
CA HIS A 91 -5.44 -5.98 4.67
C HIS A 91 -5.94 -7.26 5.32
N ILE A 92 -6.29 -7.11 6.60
CA ILE A 92 -6.92 -8.11 7.45
C ILE A 92 -7.98 -7.42 8.33
N PRO A 93 -8.98 -8.16 8.81
CA PRO A 93 -9.88 -7.67 9.86
C PRO A 93 -9.09 -7.19 11.09
N ALA A 94 -9.50 -6.06 11.66
CA ALA A 94 -8.95 -5.54 12.91
C ALA A 94 -10.02 -5.62 14.01
N PRO A 95 -9.81 -6.40 15.08
CA PRO A 95 -10.67 -6.39 16.25
C PRO A 95 -10.80 -5.01 16.89
N GLU A 96 -11.88 -4.77 17.64
CA GLU A 96 -11.99 -3.55 18.43
C GLU A 96 -10.85 -3.46 19.46
N ASN A 97 -10.37 -2.24 19.71
CA ASN A 97 -9.31 -1.93 20.67
C ASN A 97 -7.94 -2.60 20.40
N CYS A 98 -7.74 -3.21 19.22
CA CYS A 98 -6.44 -3.72 18.83
C CYS A 98 -5.53 -2.60 18.26
N THR A 99 -4.22 -2.80 18.39
CA THR A 99 -3.23 -2.04 17.62
C THR A 99 -3.04 -2.67 16.25
N CYS A 100 -2.51 -1.91 15.28
CA CYS A 100 -2.21 -2.47 13.95
C CYS A 100 -1.22 -3.63 14.06
N GLU A 101 -0.17 -3.45 14.86
CA GLU A 101 0.85 -4.45 15.12
C GLU A 101 0.25 -5.71 15.76
N GLY A 102 -0.65 -5.54 16.74
CA GLY A 102 -1.35 -6.63 17.39
C GLY A 102 -2.25 -7.40 16.41
N ALA A 103 -3.02 -6.70 15.57
CA ALA A 103 -3.85 -7.33 14.55
C ALA A 103 -3.02 -8.21 13.60
N TRP A 104 -1.86 -7.71 13.13
CA TRP A 104 -0.98 -8.47 12.25
C TRP A 104 -0.24 -9.61 12.95
N ALA A 105 0.08 -9.48 14.24
CA ALA A 105 0.76 -10.51 15.02
C ALA A 105 -0.15 -11.71 15.33
N GLU A 106 -1.42 -11.43 15.64
CA GLU A 106 -2.43 -12.46 15.96
C GLU A 106 -3.11 -13.05 14.72
N HIS A 107 -2.90 -12.46 13.54
CA HIS A 107 -3.48 -12.98 12.30
C HIS A 107 -2.69 -14.17 11.77
N TYR A 108 -3.32 -15.34 11.77
CA TYR A 108 -2.75 -16.56 11.21
C TYR A 108 -3.12 -16.71 9.73
N GLY A 109 -2.10 -16.85 8.88
CA GLY A 109 -2.25 -17.15 7.46
C GLY A 109 -2.10 -15.93 6.53
N PRO A 110 -2.55 -16.05 5.27
CA PRO A 110 -2.39 -14.98 4.29
C PRO A 110 -3.30 -13.78 4.62
N PRO A 111 -2.98 -12.59 4.08
CA PRO A 111 -3.89 -11.44 4.15
C PRO A 111 -5.26 -11.78 3.56
N GLN A 112 -6.31 -11.15 4.09
CA GLN A 112 -7.67 -11.32 3.60
C GLN A 112 -7.84 -10.77 2.18
N GLY A 113 -7.19 -9.63 1.90
CA GLY A 113 -7.17 -9.02 0.58
C GLY A 113 -5.82 -8.42 0.23
N GLU A 114 -5.62 -8.22 -1.07
CA GLU A 114 -4.38 -7.75 -1.66
C GLU A 114 -4.69 -6.96 -2.92
N HIS A 115 -4.22 -5.71 -2.96
CA HIS A 115 -4.22 -4.86 -4.15
C HIS A 115 -2.78 -4.61 -4.59
N LYS A 116 -2.44 -5.01 -5.82
CA LYS A 116 -1.09 -4.82 -6.37
C LYS A 116 -1.13 -3.73 -7.44
N LEU A 117 -0.38 -2.66 -7.23
CA LEU A 117 -0.26 -1.53 -8.14
C LEU A 117 1.12 -1.53 -8.78
N ARG A 118 1.18 -1.48 -10.12
CA ARG A 118 2.46 -1.40 -10.83
C ARG A 118 2.99 0.02 -10.83
N VAL A 119 4.30 0.17 -10.75
CA VAL A 119 4.96 1.46 -10.94
C VAL A 119 5.18 1.70 -12.42
N VAL A 120 4.88 2.91 -12.89
CA VAL A 120 5.19 3.37 -14.23
C VAL A 120 5.91 4.72 -14.17
N TRP A 121 6.80 4.93 -15.13
CA TRP A 121 7.64 6.13 -15.27
C TRP A 121 7.12 6.93 -16.46
N ASN A 122 6.77 8.20 -16.23
CA ASN A 122 6.27 9.11 -17.25
C ASN A 122 7.13 10.36 -17.32
#